data_AF-C4V107-F1
#
_entry.id   AF-C4V107-F1
#
_cell.length_a   1.000
_cell.length_b   1.000
_cell.length_c   1.000
_cell.angle_alpha   90.00
_cell.angle_beta   90.00
_cell.angle_gamma   90.00
#
_symmetry.space_group_name_H-M   'P 1'
#
loop_
_entity.id
_entity.type
_entity.pdbx_description
1 polymer ?
#
loop_
_entity_poly.entity_id
_entity_poly.type
_entity_poly.pdbx_seq_one_letter_code
_entity_poly.pdbx_strand_id
1 'polypeptide(L)'
;MNFYGKIAGLALGISMLSMTAVQASVLQDALVAGGIEYGASESYVRSVYGAPREVETKYNPIYSGGQAVEWEYGSEFDITFVDGFVRRIEVGASNGIRTKDDIAVGSDLNALIAAYGQPDAIHGDDYIYYVDGDQTIGFSFEIEHGRVDEIRMGVIR
;
A
#
# COMPACT_ATOMS: atom_id res chain seq x y z
N MET A 1 -74.21 -4.96 -12.54
CA MET A 1 -73.63 -4.25 -11.38
C MET A 1 -72.90 -5.27 -10.52
N ASN A 2 -71.63 -5.18 -10.14
CA ASN A 2 -70.43 -4.40 -10.49
C ASN A 2 -69.27 -5.25 -9.89
N PHE A 3 -68.32 -5.74 -10.69
CA PHE A 3 -67.01 -5.14 -10.97
C PHE A 3 -66.01 -5.09 -9.78
N TYR A 4 -64.95 -5.91 -9.91
CA TYR A 4 -63.53 -5.67 -9.58
C TYR A 4 -63.05 -5.49 -8.12
N GLY A 5 -62.13 -6.40 -7.76
CA GLY A 5 -60.74 -6.03 -7.42
C GLY A 5 -60.37 -5.99 -5.94
N LYS A 6 -59.32 -6.75 -5.58
CA LYS A 6 -58.02 -6.21 -5.12
C LYS A 6 -57.10 -7.34 -4.65
N ILE A 7 -56.03 -7.56 -5.42
CA ILE A 7 -54.85 -8.32 -5.01
C ILE A 7 -54.07 -7.41 -4.05
N ALA A 8 -53.90 -7.82 -2.80
CA ALA A 8 -52.99 -7.16 -1.87
C ALA A 8 -51.63 -7.87 -1.94
N GLY A 9 -50.75 -7.37 -2.82
CA GLY A 9 -49.34 -7.76 -2.85
C GLY A 9 -48.58 -7.03 -1.74
N LEU A 10 -48.00 -7.79 -0.81
CA LEU A 10 -47.11 -7.26 0.22
C LEU A 10 -45.70 -7.13 -0.39
N ALA A 11 -45.30 -5.93 -0.78
CA ALA A 11 -43.94 -5.66 -1.25
C ALA A 11 -43.00 -5.52 -0.05
N LEU A 12 -42.11 -6.49 0.15
CA LEU A 12 -40.98 -6.40 1.07
C LEU A 12 -39.92 -5.49 0.44
N GLY A 13 -39.82 -4.26 0.95
CA GLY A 13 -38.76 -3.32 0.59
C GLY A 13 -37.44 -3.75 1.20
N ILE A 14 -36.53 -4.28 0.37
CA ILE A 14 -35.13 -4.46 0.74
C ILE A 14 -34.49 -3.08 0.71
N SER A 15 -34.25 -2.49 1.88
CA SER A 15 -33.44 -1.28 2.00
C SER A 15 -31.99 -1.65 1.74
N MET A 16 -31.50 -1.37 0.53
CA MET A 16 -30.07 -1.43 0.24
C MET A 16 -29.41 -0.25 0.95
N LEU A 17 -28.75 -0.53 2.07
CA LEU A 17 -27.76 0.38 2.64
C LEU A 17 -26.65 0.53 1.60
N SER A 18 -26.69 1.62 0.85
CA SER A 18 -25.59 2.04 -0.01
C SER A 18 -24.40 2.34 0.89
N MET A 19 -23.48 1.38 1.03
CA MET A 19 -22.14 1.67 1.52
C MET A 19 -21.52 2.63 0.51
N THR A 20 -21.46 3.91 0.87
CA THR A 20 -20.60 4.85 0.18
C THR A 20 -19.19 4.34 0.37
N ALA A 21 -18.58 3.79 -0.69
CA ALA A 21 -17.17 3.46 -0.68
C ALA A 21 -16.41 4.76 -0.42
N VAL A 22 -15.84 4.88 0.78
CA VAL A 22 -14.82 5.89 1.03
C VAL A 22 -13.61 5.42 0.23
N GLN A 23 -13.39 6.01 -0.95
CA GLN A 23 -12.07 5.94 -1.58
C GLN A 23 -11.13 6.75 -0.70
N ALA A 24 -10.35 6.07 0.13
CA ALA A 24 -9.27 6.71 0.87
C ALA A 24 -8.02 6.62 0.01
N SER A 25 -7.80 7.63 -0.84
CA SER A 25 -6.51 7.78 -1.50
C SER A 25 -5.42 8.08 -0.47
N VAL A 26 -4.21 7.57 -0.70
CA VAL A 26 -3.09 7.77 0.23
C VAL A 26 -2.57 9.19 0.04
N LEU A 27 -2.50 9.98 1.11
CA LEU A 27 -1.79 11.27 1.03
C LEU A 27 -0.29 11.01 0.89
N GLN A 28 0.42 11.83 0.11
CA GLN A 28 1.85 11.62 -0.11
C GLN A 28 2.67 11.63 1.19
N ASP A 29 2.28 12.45 2.17
CA ASP A 29 2.90 12.52 3.51
C ASP A 29 2.48 11.37 4.45
N ALA A 30 1.53 10.54 4.00
CA ALA A 30 1.18 9.27 4.62
C ALA A 30 1.92 8.07 3.98
N LEU A 31 2.66 8.29 2.89
CA LEU A 31 3.47 7.28 2.23
C LEU A 31 4.76 7.00 3.02
N VAL A 32 4.59 6.28 4.13
CA VAL A 32 5.62 6.02 5.14
C VAL A 32 5.64 4.54 5.51
N ALA A 33 6.82 3.93 5.50
CA ALA A 33 7.06 2.59 6.03
C ALA A 33 8.27 2.63 6.97
N GLY A 34 8.12 2.06 8.18
CA GLY A 34 9.20 2.05 9.17
C GLY A 34 9.65 3.45 9.60
N GLY A 35 8.75 4.44 9.59
CA GLY A 35 9.12 5.83 9.90
C GLY A 35 9.97 6.53 8.82
N ILE A 36 10.13 5.91 7.64
CA ILE A 36 10.79 6.50 6.48
C ILE A 36 9.74 6.93 5.46
N GLU A 37 9.69 8.23 5.21
CA GLU A 37 8.82 8.84 4.20
C GLU A 37 9.39 8.61 2.80
N TYR A 38 8.50 8.51 1.80
CA TYR A 38 8.92 8.61 0.41
C TYR A 38 9.68 9.92 0.15
N GLY A 39 10.84 9.84 -0.50
CA GLY A 39 11.71 10.99 -0.72
C GLY A 39 12.59 11.38 0.48
N ALA A 40 12.61 10.62 1.57
CA ALA A 40 13.57 10.83 2.64
C ALA A 40 15.03 10.70 2.13
N SER A 41 15.96 11.42 2.76
CA SER A 41 17.38 11.36 2.40
C SER A 41 18.05 10.11 2.95
N GLU A 42 19.12 9.66 2.26
CA GLU A 42 20.04 8.64 2.79
C GLU A 42 20.52 8.94 4.22
N SER A 43 20.83 10.21 4.52
CA SER A 43 21.28 10.65 5.84
C SER A 43 20.21 10.48 6.92
N TYR A 44 18.94 10.73 6.59
CA TYR A 44 17.84 10.50 7.52
C TYR A 44 17.66 9.00 7.79
N VAL A 45 17.62 8.17 6.73
CA VAL A 45 17.51 6.71 6.89
C VAL A 45 18.64 6.17 7.76
N ARG A 46 19.89 6.62 7.51
CA ARG A 46 21.07 6.28 8.31
C ARG A 46 20.93 6.68 9.78
N SER A 47 20.25 7.78 10.07
CA SER A 47 20.00 8.22 11.45
C SER A 47 18.96 7.38 12.18
N VAL A 48 18.02 6.77 11.45
CA VAL A 48 16.96 5.91 12.01
C VAL A 48 17.45 4.47 12.19
N TYR A 49 18.08 3.90 11.15
CA TYR A 49 18.42 2.47 11.10
C TYR A 49 19.90 2.17 11.29
N GLY A 50 20.77 3.17 11.32
CA GLY A 50 22.21 2.94 11.31
C GLY A 50 22.69 2.43 9.95
N ALA A 51 23.85 1.75 9.94
CA ALA A 51 24.41 1.25 8.68
C ALA A 51 23.66 0.00 8.18
N PRO A 52 23.37 -0.09 6.86
CA PRO A 52 22.80 -1.29 6.28
C PRO A 52 23.85 -2.39 6.28
N ARG A 53 23.35 -3.61 6.19
CA ARG A 53 24.16 -4.82 6.06
C ARG A 53 24.86 -4.84 4.71
N GLU A 54 24.15 -4.47 3.65
CA GLU A 54 24.65 -4.48 2.28
C GLU A 54 24.26 -3.21 1.52
N VAL A 55 25.09 -2.83 0.55
CA VAL A 55 24.84 -1.70 -0.36
C VAL A 55 25.17 -2.16 -1.77
N GLU A 56 24.18 -2.16 -2.65
CA GLU A 56 24.33 -2.54 -4.05
C GLU A 56 23.91 -1.39 -4.97
N THR A 57 24.64 -1.17 -6.06
CA THR A 57 24.21 -0.25 -7.14
C THR A 57 23.67 -1.07 -8.30
N LYS A 58 22.39 -0.90 -8.60
CA LYS A 58 21.66 -1.62 -9.65
C LYS A 58 21.31 -0.69 -10.81
N TYR A 59 21.35 -1.23 -12.03
CA TYR A 59 20.73 -0.56 -13.17
C TYR A 59 19.23 -0.86 -13.17
N ASN A 60 18.40 0.18 -13.18
CA ASN A 60 16.96 0.04 -13.27
C ASN A 60 16.37 1.10 -14.22
N PRO A 61 15.86 0.69 -15.41
CA PRO A 61 15.40 1.63 -16.43
C PRO A 61 14.11 2.38 -16.05
N ILE A 62 13.45 2.01 -14.95
CA ILE A 62 12.28 2.73 -14.44
C ILE A 62 12.64 4.14 -13.91
N TYR A 63 13.90 4.34 -13.51
CA TYR A 63 14.37 5.60 -12.95
C TYR A 63 15.11 6.43 -14.00
N SER A 64 14.88 7.75 -13.97
CA SER A 64 15.64 8.70 -14.79
C SER A 64 17.12 8.59 -14.45
N GLY A 65 17.97 8.31 -15.43
CA GLY A 65 19.41 8.06 -15.23
C GLY A 65 19.78 6.58 -15.06
N GLY A 66 18.79 5.70 -14.87
CA GLY A 66 18.96 4.25 -14.92
C GLY A 66 19.74 3.63 -13.76
N GLN A 67 20.15 4.39 -12.74
CA GLN A 67 20.88 3.86 -11.58
C GLN A 67 20.06 4.02 -10.31
N ALA A 68 20.08 2.99 -9.48
CA ALA A 68 19.52 2.99 -8.14
C ALA A 68 20.53 2.37 -7.17
N VAL A 69 20.52 2.84 -5.93
CA VAL A 69 21.31 2.27 -4.84
C VAL A 69 20.35 1.57 -3.89
N GLU A 70 20.55 0.29 -3.65
CA GLU A 70 19.76 -0.49 -2.70
C GLU A 70 20.56 -0.71 -1.42
N TRP A 71 19.92 -0.48 -0.29
CA TRP A 71 20.44 -0.78 1.03
C TRP A 71 19.62 -1.90 1.65
N GLU A 72 20.28 -2.99 2.01
CA GLU A 72 19.64 -4.12 2.70
C GLU A 72 19.92 -4.03 4.20
N TYR A 73 18.88 -4.02 5.02
CA TYR A 73 19.03 -4.05 6.49
C TYR A 73 18.88 -5.46 7.08
N GLY A 74 18.55 -6.44 6.23
CA GLY A 74 18.28 -7.83 6.61
C GLY A 74 16.85 -8.03 7.11
N SER A 75 16.43 -9.29 7.27
CA SER A 75 15.03 -9.65 7.55
C SER A 75 14.06 -9.12 6.48
N GLU A 76 14.46 -9.22 5.20
CA GLU A 76 13.65 -8.81 4.05
C GLU A 76 13.14 -7.36 4.21
N PHE A 77 14.08 -6.45 4.46
CA PHE A 77 13.82 -5.02 4.57
C PHE A 77 14.86 -4.25 3.76
N ASP A 78 14.41 -3.76 2.61
CA ASP A 78 15.28 -3.18 1.59
C ASP A 78 14.78 -1.79 1.21
N ILE A 79 15.72 -0.86 1.05
CA ILE A 79 15.43 0.53 0.70
C ILE A 79 16.21 0.90 -0.56
N THR A 80 15.48 1.26 -1.61
CA THR A 80 16.06 1.74 -2.87
C THR A 80 16.07 3.26 -2.92
N PHE A 81 17.22 3.83 -3.27
CA PHE A 81 17.48 5.25 -3.44
C PHE A 81 17.76 5.59 -4.90
N VAL A 82 17.31 6.78 -5.32
CA VAL A 82 17.67 7.40 -6.59
C VAL A 82 18.01 8.85 -6.30
N ASP A 83 19.16 9.31 -6.80
CA ASP A 83 19.70 10.64 -6.54
C ASP A 83 19.79 10.99 -5.03
N GLY A 84 20.04 9.98 -4.17
CA GLY A 84 20.16 10.14 -2.72
C GLY A 84 18.83 10.18 -1.94
N PHE A 85 17.71 9.92 -2.61
CA PHE A 85 16.37 9.96 -2.02
C PHE A 85 15.65 8.62 -2.14
N VAL A 86 14.90 8.25 -1.10
CA VAL A 86 14.09 7.02 -1.07
C VAL A 86 13.07 7.03 -2.20
N ARG A 87 13.07 5.97 -3.01
CA ARG A 87 12.11 5.71 -4.08
C ARG A 87 11.36 4.40 -3.94
N ARG A 88 11.89 3.47 -3.16
CA ARG A 88 11.21 2.21 -2.88
C ARG A 88 11.60 1.69 -1.51
N ILE A 89 10.64 1.10 -0.82
CA ILE A 89 10.86 0.27 0.35
C ILE A 89 10.14 -1.05 0.10
N GLU A 90 10.82 -2.17 0.36
CA GLU A 90 10.25 -3.52 0.34
C GLU A 90 10.36 -4.13 1.74
N VAL A 91 9.29 -4.79 2.19
CA VAL A 91 9.20 -5.48 3.47
C VAL A 91 8.55 -6.84 3.23
N GLY A 92 9.33 -7.91 3.25
CA GLY A 92 8.84 -9.29 3.03
C GLY A 92 8.64 -10.10 4.30
N ALA A 93 9.28 -9.72 5.41
CA ALA A 93 9.17 -10.46 6.67
C ALA A 93 8.38 -9.72 7.75
N SER A 94 7.81 -10.47 8.68
CA SER A 94 7.21 -9.93 9.91
C SER A 94 8.31 -9.47 10.90
N ASN A 95 8.94 -8.34 10.56
CA ASN A 95 10.13 -7.79 11.23
C ASN A 95 9.84 -6.53 12.08
N GLY A 96 8.56 -6.21 12.26
CA GLY A 96 8.11 -5.06 13.05
C GLY A 96 8.08 -3.74 12.29
N ILE A 97 8.45 -3.71 11.00
CA ILE A 97 8.23 -2.56 10.13
C ILE A 97 6.73 -2.40 9.86
N ARG A 98 6.24 -1.17 10.00
CA ARG A 98 4.82 -0.82 9.85
C ARG A 98 4.65 0.40 8.98
N THR A 99 3.50 0.50 8.32
CA THR A 99 3.04 1.75 7.72
C THR A 99 2.61 2.75 8.81
N LYS A 100 2.35 4.00 8.42
CA LYS A 100 1.83 5.03 9.32
C LYS A 100 0.49 4.64 9.97
N ASP A 101 -0.31 3.85 9.27
CA ASP A 101 -1.64 3.38 9.70
C ASP A 101 -1.61 1.95 10.29
N ASP A 102 -0.46 1.56 10.83
CA ASP A 102 -0.26 0.32 11.60
C ASP A 102 -0.45 -1.00 10.81
N ILE A 103 -0.24 -0.96 9.49
CA ILE A 103 -0.20 -2.18 8.66
C ILE A 103 1.23 -2.74 8.60
N ALA A 104 1.37 -4.04 8.80
CA ALA A 104 2.64 -4.77 8.78
C ALA A 104 2.47 -6.10 8.03
N VAL A 105 3.58 -6.73 7.64
CA VAL A 105 3.56 -8.13 7.18
C VAL A 105 2.93 -9.02 8.27
N GLY A 106 1.91 -9.77 7.87
CA GLY A 106 1.05 -10.61 8.72
C GLY A 106 -0.30 -9.98 9.10
N SER A 107 -0.51 -8.67 8.86
CA SER A 107 -1.79 -8.00 9.10
C SER A 107 -2.92 -8.68 8.30
N ASP A 108 -4.09 -8.82 8.91
CA ASP A 108 -5.26 -9.37 8.23
C ASP A 108 -5.71 -8.44 7.08
N LEU A 109 -6.20 -9.02 5.97
CA LEU A 109 -6.77 -8.26 4.86
C LEU A 109 -7.87 -7.29 5.33
N ASN A 110 -8.70 -7.70 6.30
CA ASN A 110 -9.73 -6.82 6.85
C ASN A 110 -9.16 -5.61 7.60
N ALA A 111 -7.99 -5.75 8.23
CA ALA A 111 -7.31 -4.63 8.88
C ALA A 111 -6.76 -3.65 7.83
N LEU A 112 -6.18 -4.18 6.74
CA LEU A 112 -5.74 -3.38 5.60
C LEU A 112 -6.91 -2.57 5.01
N ILE A 113 -8.03 -3.24 4.72
CA ILE A 113 -9.23 -2.58 4.17
C ILE A 113 -9.83 -1.56 5.15
N ALA A 114 -9.74 -1.80 6.45
CA ALA A 114 -10.20 -0.84 7.45
C ALA A 114 -9.30 0.41 7.51
N ALA A 115 -8.00 0.25 7.28
CA ALA A 115 -7.03 1.35 7.29
C ALA A 115 -7.10 2.21 6.01
N TYR A 116 -7.12 1.57 4.85
CA TYR A 116 -6.99 2.26 3.55
C TYR A 116 -8.25 2.20 2.66
N GLY A 117 -9.33 1.57 3.10
CA GLY A 117 -10.51 1.37 2.27
C GLY A 117 -10.32 0.28 1.21
N GLN A 118 -11.07 0.35 0.11
CA GLN A 118 -10.86 -0.58 -1.02
C GLN A 118 -9.63 -0.14 -1.83
N PRO A 119 -8.83 -1.09 -2.36
CA PRO A 119 -7.70 -0.74 -3.22
C PRO A 119 -8.16 -0.04 -4.50
N ASP A 120 -7.31 0.83 -5.03
CA ASP A 120 -7.55 1.51 -6.31
C ASP A 120 -7.40 0.55 -7.50
N ALA A 121 -6.51 -0.44 -7.38
CA ALA A 121 -6.30 -1.50 -8.36
C ALA A 121 -5.91 -2.82 -7.69
N ILE A 122 -6.24 -3.94 -8.35
CA ILE A 122 -5.78 -5.28 -7.97
C ILE A 122 -5.07 -5.90 -9.17
N HIS A 123 -3.84 -6.38 -8.97
CA HIS A 123 -3.01 -7.02 -9.99
C HIS A 123 -2.49 -8.37 -9.47
N GLY A 124 -3.15 -9.47 -9.84
CA GLY A 124 -2.89 -10.76 -9.20
C GLY A 124 -3.25 -10.68 -7.73
N ASP A 125 -2.27 -10.95 -6.86
CA ASP A 125 -2.42 -10.91 -5.41
C ASP A 125 -2.04 -9.54 -4.81
N ASP A 126 -1.66 -8.56 -5.65
CA ASP A 126 -1.29 -7.20 -5.23
C ASP A 126 -2.51 -6.29 -5.09
N TYR A 127 -2.66 -5.69 -3.91
CA TYR A 127 -3.64 -4.65 -3.59
C TYR A 127 -2.96 -3.29 -3.59
N ILE A 128 -3.31 -2.45 -4.57
CA ILE A 128 -2.59 -1.21 -4.86
C ILE A 128 -3.42 -0.01 -4.40
N TYR A 129 -2.76 0.89 -3.67
CA TYR A 129 -3.30 2.16 -3.20
C TYR A 129 -2.39 3.29 -3.68
N TYR A 130 -2.88 4.11 -4.60
CA TYR A 130 -2.11 5.20 -5.18
C TYR A 130 -2.07 6.42 -4.26
N VAL A 131 -1.03 7.23 -4.44
CA VAL A 131 -1.03 8.57 -3.88
C VAL A 131 -2.07 9.44 -4.59
N ASP A 132 -2.76 10.30 -3.84
CA ASP A 132 -3.74 11.23 -4.40
C ASP A 132 -3.10 12.13 -5.46
N GLY A 133 -3.67 12.11 -6.67
CA GLY A 133 -3.16 12.86 -7.81
C GLY A 133 -1.90 12.29 -8.48
N ASP A 134 -1.34 11.17 -8.01
CA ASP A 134 -0.15 10.54 -8.59
C ASP A 134 -0.24 9.00 -8.60
N GLN A 135 -0.58 8.44 -9.76
CA GLN A 135 -0.69 6.98 -9.95
C GLN A 135 0.66 6.29 -10.22
N THR A 136 1.78 7.01 -10.14
CA THR A 136 3.11 6.42 -10.34
C THR A 136 3.73 5.92 -9.02
N ILE A 137 3.18 6.35 -7.89
CA ILE A 137 3.65 6.00 -6.55
C ILE A 137 2.49 5.62 -5.63
N GLY A 138 2.79 4.82 -4.61
CA GLY A 138 1.78 4.35 -3.66
C GLY A 138 2.27 3.20 -2.80
N PHE A 139 1.32 2.49 -2.20
CA PHE A 139 1.55 1.19 -1.60
C PHE A 139 1.04 0.07 -2.51
N SER A 140 1.78 -1.02 -2.57
CA SER A 140 1.31 -2.32 -3.03
C SER A 140 1.45 -3.29 -1.87
N PHE A 141 0.36 -3.95 -1.50
CA PHE A 141 0.34 -5.01 -0.50
C PHE A 141 0.08 -6.34 -1.20
N GLU A 142 1.04 -7.24 -1.18
CA GLU A 142 0.82 -8.61 -1.65
C GLU A 142 0.01 -9.37 -0.60
N ILE A 143 -1.06 -10.03 -1.01
CA ILE A 143 -1.97 -10.73 -0.11
C ILE A 143 -1.89 -12.23 -0.33
N GLU A 144 -1.36 -12.96 0.65
CA GLU A 144 -1.37 -14.42 0.68
C GLU A 144 -2.21 -14.93 1.85
N HIS A 145 -3.04 -15.94 1.62
CA HIS A 145 -3.86 -16.58 2.66
C HIS A 145 -4.72 -15.60 3.50
N GLY A 146 -5.13 -14.47 2.91
CA GLY A 146 -5.94 -13.44 3.56
C GLY A 146 -5.16 -12.53 4.50
N ARG A 147 -3.82 -12.49 4.38
CA ARG A 147 -2.90 -11.65 5.14
C ARG A 147 -1.97 -10.90 4.21
N VAL A 148 -1.45 -9.77 4.69
CA VAL A 148 -0.34 -9.07 4.03
C VAL A 148 0.91 -9.95 4.11
N ASP A 149 1.44 -10.35 2.96
CA ASP A 149 2.68 -11.13 2.83
C ASP A 149 3.88 -10.22 2.54
N GLU A 150 3.70 -9.23 1.66
CA GLU A 150 4.72 -8.23 1.34
C GLU A 150 4.13 -6.81 1.38
N ILE A 151 4.93 -5.84 1.81
CA ILE A 151 4.64 -4.41 1.68
C ILE A 151 5.66 -3.78 0.75
N ARG A 152 5.18 -3.14 -0.31
CA ARG A 152 6.00 -2.30 -1.19
C ARG A 152 5.50 -0.86 -1.13
N MET A 153 6.38 0.07 -0.80
CA MET A 153 6.11 1.52 -0.79
C MET A 153 6.94 2.21 -1.86
N GLY A 154 6.36 3.18 -2.56
CA GLY A 154 7.06 4.04 -3.50
C GLY A 154 6.60 3.80 -4.93
N VAL A 155 7.52 3.74 -5.88
CA VAL A 155 7.17 3.58 -7.31
C VAL A 155 6.42 2.26 -7.55
N ILE A 156 5.23 2.37 -8.15
CA ILE A 156 4.37 1.24 -8.56
C ILE A 156 4.80 0.71 -9.93
N ARG A 157 4.73 -0.61 -10.12
CA ARG A 157 5.16 -1.33 -11.34
C ARG A 157 4.03 -2.07 -12.01
#